data_AF-A0A0F9SAA4-F1
#
_entry.id   AF-A0A0F9SAA4-F1
#
_cell.length_a   1.000
_cell.length_b   1.000
_cell.length_c   1.000
_cell.angle_alpha   90.00
_cell.angle_beta   90.00
_cell.angle_gamma   90.00
#
_symmetry.space_group_name_H-M   'P 1'
#
loop_
_entity.id
_entity.type
_entity.pdbx_description
1 polymer ?
#
loop_
_entity_poly.entity_id
_entity_poly.type
_entity_poly.pdbx_seq_one_letter_code
_entity_poly.pdbx_strand_id
1 'polypeptide(L)'
;MRDDTTITPLHQPGSILDPLTDIAREGARHMLAAALRAEAASFVAQFEDERLPDGRHRIVRHGTGPERMIQTGIGPIPVQRQKVRDRAAGVPAERRIRFTSNILPRWARRSKSLDA
;
A
#
# COMPACT_ATOMS: atom_id res chain seq x y z
N MET A 1 12.43 17.77 46.18
CA MET A 1 12.32 18.68 45.02
C MET A 1 11.45 17.98 44.00
N ARG A 2 10.31 18.58 43.60
CA ARG A 2 9.45 18.03 42.56
C ARG A 2 9.92 18.63 41.24
N ASP A 3 10.34 17.78 40.31
CA ASP A 3 10.77 18.20 38.99
C ASP A 3 9.54 18.53 38.15
N ASP A 4 9.00 19.73 38.31
CA ASP A 4 7.80 20.24 37.59
C ASP A 4 8.13 20.72 36.17
N THR A 5 9.02 20.02 35.45
CA THR A 5 9.36 20.39 34.07
C THR A 5 8.35 19.75 33.12
N THR A 6 7.26 20.47 32.84
CA THR A 6 6.31 20.09 31.79
C THR A 6 6.93 20.36 30.43
N ILE A 7 7.57 19.35 29.84
CA ILE A 7 8.14 19.41 28.49
C ILE A 7 6.98 19.39 27.48
N THR A 8 6.69 20.55 26.88
CA THR A 8 5.72 20.64 25.78
C THR A 8 6.48 20.65 24.45
N PRO A 9 6.18 19.75 23.50
CA PRO A 9 6.85 19.72 22.21
C PRO A 9 6.58 21.01 21.42
N LEU A 10 7.62 21.56 20.80
CA LEU A 10 7.51 22.73 19.93
C LEU A 10 6.89 22.30 18.59
N HIS A 11 5.62 22.63 18.38
CA HIS A 11 4.92 22.35 17.12
C HIS A 11 5.43 23.26 15.99
N GLN A 12 5.66 22.68 14.81
CA GLN A 12 6.05 23.47 13.63
C GLN A 12 4.84 24.24 13.07
N PRO A 13 5.00 25.52 12.70
CA PRO A 13 3.93 26.28 12.07
C PRO A 13 3.43 25.56 10.80
N GLY A 14 2.12 25.24 10.75
CA GLY A 14 1.50 24.49 9.66
C GLY A 14 1.29 22.99 9.93
N SER A 15 1.79 22.45 11.05
CA SER A 15 1.43 21.12 11.51
C SER A 15 0.13 21.18 12.31
N ILE A 16 -0.98 20.72 11.72
CA ILE A 16 -2.20 20.44 12.47
C ILE A 16 -1.99 19.08 13.12
N LEU A 17 -1.58 19.11 14.38
CA LEU A 17 -1.47 17.94 15.24
C LEU A 17 -2.66 17.95 16.18
N ASP A 18 -3.81 17.56 15.64
CA ASP A 18 -5.00 17.33 16.44
C ASP A 18 -5.31 15.82 16.47
N PRO A 19 -5.81 15.31 17.62
CA PRO A 19 -6.09 13.89 17.77
C PRO A 19 -7.04 13.31 16.72
N LEU A 20 -7.99 14.10 16.18
CA LEU A 20 -8.95 13.61 15.19
C LEU A 20 -8.27 13.39 13.84
N THR A 21 -7.41 14.33 13.41
CA THR A 21 -6.64 14.18 12.16
C THR A 21 -5.67 13.00 12.23
N ASP A 22 -5.04 12.77 13.38
CA ASP A 22 -4.12 11.63 13.56
C ASP A 22 -4.86 10.28 13.50
N ILE A 23 -6.00 10.17 14.21
CA ILE A 23 -6.86 8.98 14.15
C ILE A 23 -7.35 8.75 12.72
N ALA A 24 -7.78 9.81 12.03
CA ALA A 24 -8.26 9.70 10.66
C ALA A 24 -7.15 9.31 9.69
N ARG A 25 -5.92 9.83 9.85
CA ARG A 25 -4.75 9.42 9.07
C ARG A 25 -4.41 7.95 9.28
N GLU A 26 -4.41 7.50 10.53
CA GLU A 26 -4.11 6.10 10.86
C GLU A 26 -5.19 5.15 10.35
N GLY A 27 -6.47 5.51 10.52
CA GLY A 27 -7.60 4.77 9.94
C GLY A 27 -7.50 4.66 8.42
N ALA A 28 -7.20 5.77 7.74
CA ALA A 28 -6.99 5.79 6.29
C ALA A 28 -5.83 4.88 5.87
N ARG A 29 -4.72 4.87 6.62
CA ARG A 29 -3.57 3.97 6.40
C ARG A 29 -4.00 2.51 6.47
N HIS A 30 -4.74 2.11 7.50
CA HIS A 30 -5.22 0.73 7.67
C HIS A 30 -6.18 0.32 6.57
N MET A 31 -7.14 1.19 6.22
CA MET A 31 -8.11 0.93 5.15
C MET A 31 -7.42 0.78 3.80
N LEU A 32 -6.47 1.66 3.45
CA LEU A 32 -5.69 1.54 2.23
C LEU A 32 -4.88 0.25 2.19
N ALA A 33 -4.23 -0.13 3.29
CA ALA A 33 -3.50 -1.39 3.37
C ALA A 33 -4.43 -2.60 3.19
N ALA A 34 -5.63 -2.58 3.77
CA ALA A 34 -6.63 -3.63 3.59
C ALA A 34 -7.14 -3.70 2.15
N ALA A 35 -7.47 -2.57 1.54
CA ALA A 35 -7.94 -2.50 0.16
C ALA A 35 -6.89 -3.01 -0.83
N LEU A 36 -5.63 -2.62 -0.67
CA LEU A 36 -4.53 -3.13 -1.50
C LEU A 36 -4.33 -4.64 -1.31
N ARG A 37 -4.46 -5.13 -0.07
CA ARG A 37 -4.39 -6.56 0.20
C ARG A 37 -5.52 -7.31 -0.52
N ALA A 38 -6.75 -6.80 -0.44
CA ALA A 38 -7.92 -7.38 -1.09
C ALA A 38 -7.82 -7.34 -2.62
N GLU A 39 -7.32 -6.25 -3.21
CA GLU A 39 -7.07 -6.13 -4.65
C GLU A 39 -6.10 -7.22 -5.13
N ALA A 40 -4.96 -7.38 -4.45
CA ALA A 40 -3.99 -8.41 -4.80
C ALA A 40 -4.52 -9.83 -4.58
N ALA A 41 -5.36 -10.06 -3.56
CA ALA A 41 -6.00 -11.36 -3.34
C ALA A 41 -7.00 -11.68 -4.45
N SER A 42 -7.81 -10.70 -4.85
CA SER A 42 -8.77 -10.82 -5.95
C SER A 42 -8.07 -11.13 -7.27
N PHE A 43 -6.95 -10.46 -7.55
CA PHE A 43 -6.14 -10.77 -8.73
C PHE A 43 -5.60 -12.20 -8.72
N VAL A 44 -5.15 -12.71 -7.57
CA VAL A 44 -4.68 -14.11 -7.48
C VAL A 44 -5.84 -15.08 -7.71
N ALA A 45 -7.02 -14.80 -7.16
CA ALA A 45 -8.21 -15.64 -7.33
C ALA A 45 -8.67 -15.74 -8.80
N GLN A 46 -8.47 -14.69 -9.60
CA GLN A 46 -8.76 -14.72 -11.04
C GLN A 46 -7.95 -15.76 -11.82
N PHE A 47 -6.85 -16.26 -11.26
CA PHE A 47 -5.97 -17.27 -11.87
C PHE A 47 -5.88 -18.54 -11.01
N GLU A 48 -6.95 -18.89 -10.30
CA GLU A 48 -6.97 -20.06 -9.42
C GLU A 48 -6.72 -21.38 -10.17
N ASP A 49 -7.27 -21.48 -11.39
CA ASP A 49 -7.16 -22.64 -12.28
C ASP A 49 -5.80 -22.73 -12.98
N GLU A 50 -5.01 -21.65 -12.98
CA GLU A 50 -3.65 -21.66 -13.50
C GLU A 50 -2.72 -22.39 -12.52
N ARG A 51 -2.49 -23.67 -12.79
CA ARG A 51 -1.60 -24.53 -12.02
C ARG A 51 -0.29 -24.80 -12.76
N LEU A 52 0.79 -24.93 -12.00
CA LEU A 52 2.06 -25.45 -12.50
C LEU A 52 1.95 -26.98 -12.73
N PRO A 53 2.89 -27.59 -13.48
CA PRO A 53 2.92 -29.05 -13.68
C PRO A 53 2.98 -29.87 -12.38
N ASP A 54 3.42 -29.27 -11.28
CA ASP A 54 3.47 -29.86 -9.95
C ASP A 54 2.19 -29.64 -9.10
N GLY A 55 1.13 -29.10 -9.69
CA GLY A 55 -0.18 -28.87 -9.05
C GLY A 55 -0.26 -27.60 -8.19
N ARG A 56 0.85 -26.87 -7.99
CA ARG A 56 0.86 -25.62 -7.21
C ARG A 56 0.27 -24.48 -8.02
N HIS A 57 -0.31 -23.48 -7.35
CA HIS A 57 -0.76 -22.26 -8.03
C HIS A 57 0.39 -21.56 -8.75
N ARG A 58 0.15 -21.17 -10.00
CA ARG A 58 1.08 -20.39 -10.82
C ARG A 58 1.22 -18.97 -10.28
N ILE A 59 0.12 -18.35 -9.89
CA ILE A 59 0.07 -16.95 -9.42
C ILE A 59 -0.04 -16.93 -7.90
N VAL A 60 0.88 -16.22 -7.23
CA VAL A 60 0.91 -16.16 -5.75
C VAL A 60 1.19 -14.75 -5.24
N ARG A 61 0.67 -14.44 -4.05
CA ARG A 61 1.07 -13.22 -3.30
C ARG A 61 2.53 -13.35 -2.88
N HIS A 62 3.31 -12.29 -3.07
CA HIS A 62 4.76 -12.29 -2.88
C HIS A 62 5.21 -11.13 -1.96
N GLY A 63 4.45 -10.95 -0.88
CA GLY A 63 4.68 -9.93 0.14
C GLY A 63 4.46 -8.51 -0.36
N THR A 64 5.14 -7.56 0.29
CA THR A 64 5.04 -6.13 -0.01
C THR A 64 6.32 -5.57 -0.63
N GLY A 65 6.18 -4.45 -1.32
CA GLY A 65 7.31 -3.62 -1.73
C GLY A 65 7.73 -2.64 -0.62
N PRO A 66 8.77 -1.83 -0.89
CA PRO A 66 9.15 -0.76 0.03
C PRO A 66 7.98 0.21 0.24
N GLU A 67 7.94 0.76 1.45
CA GLU A 67 7.01 1.81 1.81
C GLU A 67 7.33 3.10 1.04
N ARG A 68 6.28 3.86 0.75
CA ARG A 68 6.42 5.22 0.24
C ARG A 68 5.30 6.11 0.73
N MET A 69 5.62 7.38 0.93
CA MET A 69 4.64 8.40 1.29
C MET A 69 3.81 8.78 0.07
N ILE A 70 2.49 8.74 0.24
CA ILE A 70 1.51 9.26 -0.72
C ILE A 70 0.88 10.50 -0.11
N GLN A 71 1.00 11.63 -0.79
CA GLN A 71 0.30 12.85 -0.40
C GLN A 71 -1.19 12.69 -0.72
N THR A 72 -2.04 12.90 0.28
CA THR A 72 -3.51 12.88 0.15
C THR A 72 -4.11 14.16 0.73
N GLY A 73 -5.43 14.34 0.63
CA GLY A 73 -6.13 15.49 1.21
C GLY A 73 -5.97 15.61 2.73
N ILE A 74 -5.84 14.48 3.45
CA ILE A 74 -5.59 14.48 4.90
C ILE A 74 -4.09 14.58 5.23
N GLY A 75 -3.24 14.77 4.23
CA GLY A 75 -1.78 14.84 4.36
C GLY A 75 -1.07 13.56 3.88
N PRO A 76 0.21 13.39 4.22
CA PRO A 76 1.00 12.25 3.76
C PRO A 76 0.58 10.96 4.51
N ILE A 77 0.45 9.86 3.76
CA ILE A 77 0.17 8.53 4.29
C ILE A 77 1.24 7.54 3.78
N PRO A 78 1.92 6.80 4.66
CA PRO A 78 2.83 5.74 4.25
C PRO A 78 2.06 4.54 3.70
N VAL A 79 2.42 4.07 2.51
CA VAL A 79 1.75 2.95 1.85
C VAL A 79 2.77 1.98 1.27
N GLN A 80 2.52 0.68 1.48
CA GLN A 80 3.26 -0.41 0.87
C GLN A 80 2.46 -1.07 -0.25
N ARG A 81 3.05 -1.18 -1.44
CA ARG A 81 2.40 -1.90 -2.56
C ARG A 81 2.38 -3.40 -2.28
N GLN A 82 1.32 -4.08 -2.71
CA GLN A 82 1.30 -5.54 -2.76
C GLN A 82 2.06 -6.05 -3.98
N LYS A 83 2.71 -7.20 -3.84
CA LYS A 83 3.39 -7.90 -4.94
C LYS A 83 2.67 -9.22 -5.21
N VAL A 84 2.51 -9.53 -6.49
CA VAL A 84 2.07 -10.83 -6.96
C VAL A 84 3.12 -11.35 -7.92
N ARG A 85 3.39 -12.66 -7.87
CA ARG A 85 4.41 -13.32 -8.67
C ARG A 85 3.78 -14.40 -9.54
N ASP A 86 4.06 -14.33 -10.84
CA ASP A 86 3.91 -15.46 -11.77
C ASP A 86 5.13 -16.38 -11.63
N ARG A 87 4.88 -17.62 -11.18
CA ARG A 87 5.87 -18.66 -10.94
C ARG A 87 6.21 -19.48 -12.18
N ALA A 88 5.51 -19.29 -13.30
CA ALA A 88 5.82 -20.03 -14.52
C ALA A 88 7.26 -19.76 -14.98
N ALA A 89 7.98 -20.85 -15.29
CA ALA A 89 9.33 -20.83 -15.84
C ALA A 89 9.28 -21.03 -17.35
N GLY A 90 10.28 -20.50 -18.08
CA GLY A 90 10.38 -20.68 -19.53
C GLY A 90 9.32 -19.95 -20.36
N VAL A 91 8.46 -19.14 -19.74
CA VAL A 91 7.44 -18.35 -20.45
C VAL A 91 8.06 -17.05 -20.99
N PRO A 92 7.86 -16.70 -22.27
CA PRO A 92 8.28 -15.42 -22.84
C PRO A 92 7.74 -14.23 -22.04
N ALA A 93 8.47 -13.11 -22.06
CA ALA A 93 8.14 -11.94 -21.25
C ALA A 93 6.76 -11.35 -21.55
N GLU A 94 6.26 -11.49 -22.80
CA GLU A 94 4.95 -10.98 -23.21
C GLU A 94 3.79 -11.82 -22.65
N ARG A 95 4.02 -13.11 -22.39
CA ARG A 95 3.00 -14.04 -21.84
C ARG A 95 3.01 -14.12 -20.32
N ARG A 96 3.87 -13.34 -19.67
CA ARG A 96 3.99 -13.34 -18.20
C ARG A 96 2.87 -12.52 -17.59
N ILE A 97 2.12 -13.12 -16.67
CA ILE A 97 1.01 -12.46 -15.99
C ILE A 97 1.59 -11.46 -14.99
N ARG A 98 1.19 -10.19 -15.09
CA ARG A 98 1.70 -9.10 -14.25
C ARG A 98 0.56 -8.42 -13.50
N PHE A 99 0.71 -8.35 -12.19
CA PHE A 99 -0.16 -7.55 -11.35
C PHE A 99 0.24 -6.09 -11.41
N THR A 100 -0.73 -5.24 -11.77
CA THR A 100 -0.65 -3.79 -11.65
C THR A 100 -1.80 -3.32 -10.79
N SER A 101 -1.49 -2.66 -9.67
CA SER A 101 -2.51 -2.11 -8.77
C SER A 101 -3.21 -0.92 -9.43
N ASN A 102 -4.54 -0.93 -9.41
CA ASN A 102 -5.38 0.19 -9.84
C ASN A 102 -5.50 1.25 -8.74
N ILE A 103 -5.53 0.80 -7.47
CA ILE A 103 -5.59 1.68 -6.30
C ILE A 103 -4.28 2.47 -6.14
N LEU A 104 -3.13 1.80 -6.31
CA LEU A 104 -1.81 2.39 -6.08
C LEU A 104 -0.89 2.21 -7.31
N PRO A 105 -1.00 3.10 -8.32
CA PRO A 105 -0.15 3.07 -9.50
C PRO A 105 1.34 3.12 -9.17
N ARG A 106 2.17 2.50 -10.02
CA ARG A 106 3.60 2.24 -9.75
C ARG A 106 4.40 3.46 -9.30
N TRP A 107 4.11 4.63 -9.86
CA TRP A 107 4.84 5.87 -9.60
C TRP A 107 4.03 6.93 -8.86
N ALA A 108 2.82 6.60 -8.40
CA ALA A 108 2.00 7.53 -7.65
C ALA A 108 2.75 8.03 -6.41
N ARG A 109 2.71 9.36 -6.22
CA ARG A 109 3.22 10.11 -5.06
C ARG A 109 2.14 11.02 -4.46
N ARG A 110 1.08 11.31 -5.20
CA ARG A 110 -0.04 12.16 -4.81
C ARG A 110 -1.35 11.49 -5.23
N SER A 111 -2.44 11.76 -4.52
CA SER A 111 -3.78 11.37 -4.97
C SER A 111 -4.19 12.26 -6.15
N LYS A 112 -4.92 11.69 -7.12
CA LYS A 112 -5.38 12.44 -8.31
C LYS A 112 -6.16 13.70 -7.96
N SER A 113 -6.89 13.71 -6.85
CA SER A 113 -7.65 14.87 -6.36
C SER A 113 -6.79 16.08 -6.00
N LEU A 114 -5.47 15.90 -5.82
CA LEU A 114 -4.52 16.99 -5.54
C LEU A 114 -3.79 17.48 -6.79
N ASP A 115 -4.01 16.82 -7.92
CA ASP A 115 -3.43 17.16 -9.22
C ASP A 115 -4.50 17.71 -10.19
N ALA A 116 -5.77 17.70 -9.75
CA ALA A 116 -6.92 18.29 -10.44
C ALA A 116 -7.11 19.75 -10.01
#